data_AF-A0A8T4ST24-F1
#
_entry.id   AF-A0A8T4ST24-F1
#
_cell.length_a   1.000
_cell.length_b   1.000
_cell.length_c   1.000
_cell.angle_alpha   90.00
_cell.angle_beta   90.00
_cell.angle_gamma   90.00
#
_symmetry.space_group_name_H-M   'P 1'
#
loop_
_entity.id
_entity.type
_entity.pdbx_description
1 polymer ?
#
loop_
_entity_poly.entity_id
_entity_poly.type
_entity_poly.pdbx_seq_one_letter_code
_entity_poly.pdbx_strand_id
1 'polypeptide(L)'
;MNLKEYQELCKKTAKNFNGDEIEIFNWGLGIAGEAGDVASCIKKVHAHKNTAVKDGIKENLGDTLWYIAMICNFYGWNLEDVLKENIEKLSKRYPEGFTHEDAQRKGTKVDWNEK
;
A
#
# COMPACT_ATOMS: atom_id res chain seq x y z
N MET A 1 -5.44 18.40 4.57
CA MET A 1 -4.67 17.77 3.48
C MET A 1 -5.58 16.80 2.76
N ASN A 2 -5.75 16.95 1.45
CA ASN A 2 -6.40 15.96 0.58
C ASN A 2 -5.36 14.99 -0.03
N LEU A 3 -5.81 13.97 -0.76
CA LEU A 3 -4.93 12.93 -1.31
C LEU A 3 -3.94 13.46 -2.35
N LYS A 4 -4.38 14.41 -3.18
CA LYS A 4 -3.51 15.06 -4.16
C LYS A 4 -2.42 15.88 -3.46
N GLU A 5 -2.79 16.67 -2.45
CA GLU A 5 -1.84 17.42 -1.62
C GLU A 5 -0.86 16.49 -0.92
N TYR A 6 -1.33 15.36 -0.38
CA TYR A 6 -0.48 14.35 0.25
C TYR A 6 0.55 13.78 -0.73
N GLN A 7 0.10 13.33 -1.91
CA GLN A 7 0.98 12.78 -2.95
C GLN A 7 2.08 13.78 -3.38
N GLU A 8 1.73 15.06 -3.55
CA GLU A 8 2.68 16.12 -3.87
C GLU A 8 3.65 16.42 -2.71
N LEU A 9 3.18 16.33 -1.46
CA LEU A 9 4.03 16.49 -0.29
C LEU A 9 5.03 15.33 -0.15
N CYS A 10 4.62 14.09 -0.43
CA CYS A 10 5.52 12.93 -0.46
C CYS A 10 6.67 13.15 -1.46
N LYS A 11 6.36 13.66 -2.66
CA LYS A 11 7.36 13.96 -3.68
C LYS A 11 8.42 14.94 -3.19
N LYS A 12 8.05 15.93 -2.37
CA LYS A 12 8.98 16.93 -1.83
C LYS A 12 9.94 16.38 -0.77
N THR A 13 9.59 15.27 -0.12
CA THR A 13 10.44 14.64 0.92
C THR A 13 11.26 13.49 0.36
N ALA A 14 11.07 13.11 -0.90
CA ALA A 14 11.77 12.00 -1.52
C ALA A 14 13.21 12.35 -1.88
N LYS A 15 14.10 11.36 -1.78
CA LYS A 15 15.44 11.47 -2.34
C LYS A 15 15.38 11.39 -3.87
N ASN A 16 16.27 12.12 -4.54
CA ASN A 16 16.45 12.00 -5.98
C ASN A 16 17.30 10.77 -6.30
N PHE A 17 16.95 10.07 -7.36
CA PHE A 17 17.72 8.93 -7.87
C PHE A 17 18.36 9.25 -9.22
N ASN A 18 19.50 8.63 -9.47
CA ASN A 18 20.15 8.65 -10.77
C ASN A 18 19.72 7.42 -11.57
N GLY A 19 18.45 7.35 -11.95
CA GLY A 19 17.90 6.33 -12.85
C GLY A 19 16.60 5.70 -12.36
N ASP A 20 15.68 5.54 -13.30
CA ASP A 20 14.31 5.07 -13.06
C ASP A 20 14.26 3.67 -12.43
N GLU A 21 15.13 2.76 -12.86
CA GLU A 21 15.19 1.38 -12.34
C GLU A 21 15.56 1.36 -10.85
N ILE A 22 16.55 2.16 -10.46
CA ILE A 22 16.97 2.27 -9.05
C ILE A 22 15.84 2.88 -8.23
N GLU A 23 15.18 3.91 -8.76
CA GLU A 23 14.07 4.58 -8.10
C GLU A 23 12.91 3.62 -7.80
N ILE A 24 12.39 2.93 -8.82
CA ILE A 24 11.25 2.04 -8.63
C ILE A 24 11.57 0.84 -7.75
N PHE A 25 12.80 0.32 -7.82
CA PHE A 25 13.25 -0.75 -6.91
C PHE A 25 13.27 -0.28 -5.46
N ASN A 26 13.75 0.94 -5.19
CA ASN A 26 13.75 1.48 -3.83
C ASN A 26 12.32 1.65 -3.31
N TRP A 27 11.41 2.20 -4.11
CA TRP A 27 10.02 2.39 -3.70
C TRP A 27 9.28 1.08 -3.48
N GLY A 28 9.43 0.11 -4.40
CA GLY A 28 8.80 -1.21 -4.28
C GLY A 28 9.33 -2.04 -3.11
N LEU A 29 10.65 -2.08 -2.91
CA LEU A 29 11.25 -2.78 -1.76
C LEU A 29 10.94 -2.08 -0.44
N GLY A 30 10.78 -0.76 -0.44
CA GLY A 30 10.32 0.02 0.71
C GLY A 30 8.98 -0.50 1.24
N ILE A 31 7.99 -0.72 0.37
CA ILE A 31 6.70 -1.30 0.76
C ILE A 31 6.88 -2.65 1.47
N ALA A 32 7.75 -3.52 0.96
CA ALA A 32 7.98 -4.84 1.57
C ALA A 32 8.62 -4.72 2.97
N GLY A 33 9.55 -3.79 3.14
CA GLY A 33 10.15 -3.47 4.45
C GLY A 33 9.10 -3.03 5.46
N GLU A 34 8.34 -1.99 5.12
CA GLU A 34 7.32 -1.42 6.02
C GLU A 34 6.20 -2.42 6.33
N ALA A 35 5.79 -3.24 5.36
CA ALA A 35 4.82 -4.31 5.60
C ALA A 35 5.35 -5.34 6.62
N GLY A 36 6.65 -5.66 6.57
CA GLY A 36 7.32 -6.50 7.56
C GLY A 36 7.31 -5.89 8.95
N ASP A 37 7.53 -4.58 9.06
CA ASP A 37 7.54 -3.87 10.33
C ASP A 37 6.14 -3.66 10.91
N VAL A 38 5.12 -3.43 10.06
CA VAL A 38 3.71 -3.52 10.46
C VAL A 38 3.42 -4.89 11.07
N ALA A 39 3.78 -5.98 10.38
CA ALA A 39 3.55 -7.33 10.86
C ALA A 39 4.29 -7.61 12.18
N SER A 40 5.54 -7.13 12.31
CA SER A 40 6.37 -7.24 13.51
C SER A 40 5.73 -6.54 14.72
N CYS A 41 5.27 -5.30 14.55
CA CYS A 41 4.58 -4.55 15.60
C CYS A 41 3.25 -5.20 15.99
N ILE A 42 2.42 -5.62 15.03
CA ILE A 42 1.16 -6.34 15.31
C ILE A 42 1.44 -7.61 16.11
N LYS A 43 2.44 -8.42 15.71
CA LYS A 43 2.83 -9.63 16.46
C LYS A 43 3.24 -9.29 17.90
N LYS A 44 4.08 -8.28 18.11
CA LYS A 44 4.52 -7.86 19.45
C LYS A 44 3.34 -7.41 20.33
N VAL A 45 2.40 -6.63 19.77
CA VAL A 45 1.21 -6.17 20.50
C VAL A 45 0.31 -7.35 20.88
N HIS A 46 -0.02 -8.23 19.94
CA HIS A 46 -1.08 -9.22 20.16
C HIS A 46 -0.58 -10.57 20.69
N ALA A 47 0.58 -11.04 20.24
CA ALA A 47 1.16 -12.31 20.67
C ALA A 47 2.02 -12.14 21.94
N HIS A 48 2.83 -11.08 22.03
CA HIS A 48 3.72 -10.85 23.18
C HIS A 48 3.13 -9.91 24.23
N LYS A 49 1.90 -9.40 24.01
CA LYS A 49 1.19 -8.48 24.93
C LYS A 49 1.96 -7.20 25.24
N ASN A 50 2.86 -6.77 24.35
CA ASN A 50 3.62 -5.54 24.50
C ASN A 50 2.92 -4.39 23.77
N THR A 51 2.07 -3.66 24.48
CA THR A 51 1.31 -2.53 23.91
C THR A 51 2.17 -1.29 23.64
N ALA A 52 3.39 -1.22 24.15
CA ALA A 52 4.27 -0.06 23.99
C ALA A 52 4.68 0.19 22.52
N VAL A 53 4.56 -0.81 21.65
CA VAL A 53 4.92 -0.70 20.22
C VAL A 53 3.70 -0.46 19.32
N LYS A 54 2.52 -0.19 19.89
CA LYS A 54 1.30 0.07 19.12
C LYS A 54 1.45 1.25 18.18
N ASP A 55 2.13 2.31 18.61
CA ASP A 55 2.33 3.50 17.79
C ASP A 55 3.19 3.22 16.56
N GLY A 56 4.11 2.26 16.65
CA GLY A 56 4.88 1.77 15.50
C GLY A 56 4.02 1.15 14.41
N ILE A 57 2.84 0.59 14.73
CA ILE A 57 1.90 0.13 13.69
C ILE A 57 1.42 1.33 12.86
N LYS A 58 1.07 2.42 13.52
CA LYS A 58 0.57 3.64 12.86
C LYS A 58 1.67 4.30 12.03
N GLU A 59 2.88 4.36 12.55
CA GLU A 59 4.07 4.87 11.87
C GLU A 59 4.34 4.11 10.57
N ASN A 60 4.52 2.79 10.66
CA ASN A 60 4.84 1.96 9.49
C ASN A 60 3.70 1.90 8.45
N LEU A 61 2.43 2.07 8.87
CA LEU A 61 1.32 2.26 7.94
C LEU A 61 1.45 3.58 7.16
N GLY A 62 1.89 4.65 7.82
CA GLY A 62 2.21 5.93 7.20
C GLY A 62 3.35 5.81 6.19
N ASP A 63 4.43 5.13 6.54
CA ASP A 63 5.58 4.91 5.66
C ASP A 63 5.22 4.02 4.47
N THR A 64 4.39 2.99 4.69
CA THR A 64 3.83 2.18 3.60
C THR A 64 3.03 3.04 2.61
N LEU A 65 2.16 3.93 3.12
CA LEU A 65 1.39 4.85 2.28
C LEU A 65 2.28 5.84 1.54
N TRP A 66 3.38 6.27 2.16
CA TRP A 66 4.35 7.16 1.54
C TRP A 66 5.02 6.50 0.34
N TYR A 67 5.47 5.24 0.46
CA TYR A 67 6.03 4.51 -0.67
C TYR A 67 5.00 4.25 -1.77
N ILE A 68 3.74 3.96 -1.44
CA ILE A 68 2.66 3.82 -2.43
C ILE A 68 2.46 5.13 -3.21
N ALA A 69 2.45 6.27 -2.51
CA ALA A 69 2.33 7.58 -3.15
C ALA A 69 3.55 7.88 -4.05
N MET A 70 4.76 7.46 -3.67
CA MET A 70 5.95 7.59 -4.51
C MET A 70 5.89 6.72 -5.76
N ILE A 71 5.36 5.51 -5.69
CA ILE A 71 5.10 4.68 -6.88
C ILE A 71 4.08 5.36 -7.80
N CYS A 72 3.02 5.96 -7.25
CA CYS A 72 2.06 6.73 -8.04
C CYS A 72 2.75 7.90 -8.74
N ASN A 73 3.61 8.64 -8.03
CA ASN A 73 4.41 9.73 -8.62
C ASN A 73 5.35 9.25 -9.74
N PHE A 74 6.00 8.10 -9.54
CA PHE A 74 6.91 7.50 -10.52
C PHE A 74 6.19 7.14 -11.83
N TYR A 75 5.03 6.49 -11.75
CA TYR A 75 4.24 6.13 -12.93
C TYR A 75 3.33 7.24 -13.46
N GLY A 76 3.29 8.40 -12.79
CA GLY A 76 2.36 9.49 -13.13
C GLY A 76 0.90 9.18 -12.84
N TRP A 77 0.62 8.26 -11.93
CA TRP A 77 -0.74 7.93 -11.49
C TRP A 77 -1.24 8.89 -10.42
N ASN A 78 -2.55 9.14 -10.45
CA ASN A 78 -3.23 9.84 -9.37
C ASN A 78 -3.60 8.85 -8.26
N LEU A 79 -3.08 9.08 -7.05
CA LEU A 79 -3.34 8.23 -5.89
C LEU A 79 -4.85 8.10 -5.59
N GLU A 80 -5.63 9.16 -5.78
CA GLU A 80 -7.08 9.11 -5.56
C GLU A 80 -7.77 8.15 -6.53
N ASP A 81 -7.33 8.11 -7.79
CA ASP A 81 -7.91 7.23 -8.81
C ASP A 81 -7.55 5.76 -8.53
N VAL A 82 -6.31 5.48 -8.11
CA VAL A 82 -5.90 4.14 -7.64
C VAL A 82 -6.80 3.63 -6.50
N LEU A 83 -7.14 4.50 -5.55
CA LEU A 83 -8.03 4.15 -4.44
C LEU A 83 -9.48 3.96 -4.90
N LYS A 84 -9.99 4.82 -5.80
CA LYS A 84 -11.33 4.69 -6.38
C LYS A 84 -11.50 3.36 -7.13
N GLU A 85 -10.56 3.03 -8.01
CA GLU A 85 -10.56 1.77 -8.75
C GLU A 85 -10.54 0.54 -7.81
N ASN A 86 -9.81 0.64 -6.70
CA ASN A 86 -9.80 -0.41 -5.69
C ASN A 86 -11.18 -0.60 -5.07
N ILE A 87 -11.82 0.49 -4.62
CA ILE A 87 -13.15 0.45 -4.01
C ILE A 87 -14.20 -0.03 -5.02
N GLU A 88 -14.22 0.48 -6.25
CA GLU A 88 -15.16 0.02 -7.28
C GLU A 88 -15.07 -1.49 -7.53
N LYS A 89 -13.84 -2.01 -7.63
CA LYS A 89 -13.58 -3.45 -7.77
C LYS A 89 -14.08 -4.23 -6.55
N LEU A 90 -13.84 -3.74 -5.34
CA LEU A 90 -14.25 -4.43 -4.10
C LEU A 90 -15.76 -4.36 -3.90
N SER A 91 -16.42 -3.23 -4.18
CA SER A 91 -17.87 -3.08 -4.10
C SER A 91 -18.60 -3.97 -5.09
N LYS A 92 -18.05 -4.17 -6.30
CA LYS A 92 -18.58 -5.16 -7.26
C LYS A 92 -18.46 -6.59 -6.74
N ARG A 93 -17.38 -6.90 -5.99
CA ARG A 93 -17.17 -8.22 -5.40
C ARG A 93 -18.03 -8.45 -4.17
N TYR A 94 -18.24 -7.42 -3.37
CA TYR A 94 -18.89 -7.50 -2.06
C TYR A 94 -20.03 -6.46 -1.97
N PRO A 95 -21.10 -6.61 -2.78
CA PRO A 95 -22.19 -5.61 -2.83
C PRO A 95 -22.90 -5.44 -1.49
N GLU A 96 -23.08 -6.54 -0.74
CA GLU A 96 -23.71 -6.56 0.58
C GLU A 96 -22.67 -6.72 1.72
N GLY A 97 -21.39 -6.45 1.42
CA GLY A 97 -20.27 -6.69 2.33
C GLY A 97 -19.60 -8.06 2.15
N PHE A 98 -18.65 -8.36 3.03
CA PHE A 98 -17.79 -9.54 2.89
C PHE A 98 -18.58 -10.85 3.10
N THR A 99 -18.41 -11.80 2.17
CA THR A 99 -18.80 -13.20 2.35
C THR A 99 -17.64 -14.13 1.98
N HIS A 100 -17.60 -15.31 2.59
CA HIS A 100 -16.60 -16.32 2.26
C HIS A 100 -16.76 -16.83 0.81
N GLU A 101 -17.99 -16.86 0.29
CA GLU A 101 -18.26 -17.28 -1.08
C GLU A 101 -17.69 -16.26 -2.08
N ASP A 102 -17.97 -14.97 -1.89
CA ASP A 102 -17.49 -13.91 -2.78
C ASP A 102 -15.97 -13.70 -2.70
N ALA A 103 -15.38 -14.07 -1.56
CA ALA A 103 -13.93 -14.06 -1.39
C ALA A 103 -13.23 -15.13 -2.25
N GLN A 104 -13.94 -16.21 -2.63
CA GLN A 104 -13.41 -17.20 -3.55
C GLN A 104 -13.32 -16.59 -4.95
N ARG A 105 -12.10 -16.45 -5.47
CA ARG A 105 -11.86 -15.74 -6.74
C ARG A 105 -12.28 -16.52 -7.99
N LYS A 106 -13.06 -17.62 -7.90
CA LYS A 106 -13.61 -18.48 -8.98
C LYS A 106 -12.84 -18.47 -10.32
N GLY A 107 -11.50 -18.52 -10.30
CA GLY A 107 -10.63 -18.48 -11.50
C GLY A 107 -10.30 -17.11 -12.11
N THR A 108 -10.82 -15.99 -11.61
CA THR A 108 -10.57 -14.62 -12.14
C THR A 108 -9.23 -14.03 -11.68
N LYS A 109 -8.21 -14.85 -11.45
CA LYS A 109 -6.89 -14.33 -11.11
C LYS A 109 -6.35 -13.66 -12.37
N VAL A 110 -5.99 -12.37 -12.29
CA VAL A 110 -5.18 -11.77 -13.35
C VAL A 110 -3.87 -12.55 -13.36
N ASP A 111 -3.65 -13.35 -14.41
CA ASP A 111 -2.35 -13.94 -14.66
C ASP A 111 -1.49 -12.89 -15.34
N TRP A 112 -0.59 -12.30 -14.56
CA TRP A 112 0.34 -11.29 -15.04
C TRP A 112 1.46 -11.89 -15.92
N ASN A 113 1.45 -13.21 -16.15
CA ASN A 113 2.38 -13.91 -17.04
C ASN A 113 1.76 -14.32 -18.38
N GLU A 114 0.44 -14.15 -18.57
CA GLU A 114 -0.18 -14.32 -19.89
C GLU A 114 0.13 -13.07 -20.73
N LYS A 115 1.01 -13.21 -21.72
CA LYS A 115 1.26 -12.22 -22.77
C LYS A 115 0.20 -12.29 -23.85
#